data_AF-A0A978TF56-F1
#
_entry.id   AF-A0A978TF56-F1
#
_cell.length_a   1.000
_cell.length_b   1.000
_cell.length_c   1.000
_cell.angle_alpha   90.00
_cell.angle_beta   90.00
_cell.angle_gamma   90.00
#
_symmetry.space_group_name_H-M   'P 1'
#
loop_
_entity.id
_entity.type
_entity.pdbx_description
1 polymer ?
#
loop_
_entity_poly.entity_id
_entity_poly.type
_entity_poly.pdbx_seq_one_letter_code
_entity_poly.pdbx_strand_id
1 'polypeptide(L)'
;MGDAVSSRVFELFWLPSSKGAKAASKDDLMLLNQHAKITHVVEMLDDEVRENSAGYFRWVRVVWMSEETNWSRLPHQREVLGFEPPTIGGGTAYSLANLGKFQETWDSLEAFQHHVVQVLIGAKPSDAQD
;
A
#
# COMPACT_ATOMS: atom_id res chain seq x y z
N MET A 1 -23.38 11.30 2.05
CA MET A 1 -23.35 10.27 3.10
C MET A 1 -21.89 10.14 3.54
N GLY A 2 -21.46 11.03 4.43
CA GLY A 2 -20.08 11.11 4.90
C GLY A 2 -20.13 11.02 6.42
N ASP A 3 -19.67 9.89 6.98
CA ASP A 3 -19.35 9.75 8.41
C ASP A 3 -18.72 8.38 8.78
N ALA A 4 -17.81 7.85 7.95
CA ALA A 4 -17.03 6.65 8.29
C ALA A 4 -15.50 6.86 8.28
N VAL A 5 -15.04 8.08 8.00
CA VAL A 5 -13.61 8.43 7.97
C VAL A 5 -13.16 8.99 9.33
N SER A 6 -13.80 8.56 10.43
CA SER A 6 -13.31 8.78 11.79
C SER A 6 -12.05 7.95 11.99
N SER A 7 -10.92 8.51 11.56
CA SER A 7 -9.53 8.15 11.86
C SER A 7 -9.25 6.66 12.08
N ARG A 8 -9.19 5.88 10.99
CA ARG A 8 -8.54 4.56 10.95
C ARG A 8 -7.01 4.75 11.04
N VAL A 9 -6.54 5.21 12.19
CA VAL A 9 -5.12 5.47 12.47
C VAL A 9 -4.54 4.29 13.23
N PHE A 10 -3.39 3.78 12.76
CA PHE A 10 -2.74 2.61 13.35
C PHE A 10 -1.23 2.77 13.39
N GLU A 11 -0.60 1.94 14.22
CA GLU A 11 0.84 1.75 14.24
C GLU A 11 1.23 0.78 13.12
N LEU A 12 1.90 1.27 12.08
CA LEU A 12 2.54 0.40 11.09
C LEU A 12 3.89 -0.06 11.66
N PHE A 13 4.06 -1.36 11.80
CA PHE A 13 5.16 -1.96 12.54
C PHE A 13 6.25 -2.56 11.64
N TRP A 14 7.50 -2.42 12.06
CA TRP A 14 8.68 -3.02 11.45
C TRP A 14 9.55 -3.71 12.50
N LEU A 15 10.08 -4.88 12.14
CA LEU A 15 11.06 -5.58 12.98
C LEU A 15 12.36 -4.77 13.05
N PRO A 16 13.17 -4.93 14.12
CA PRO A 16 14.45 -4.22 14.26
C PRO A 16 15.42 -4.41 13.08
N SER A 17 15.33 -5.55 12.38
CA SER A 17 16.16 -5.87 11.21
C SER A 17 15.62 -5.31 9.88
N SER A 18 14.40 -4.77 9.86
CA SER A 18 13.77 -4.21 8.68
C SER A 18 14.29 -2.81 8.37
N LYS A 19 14.32 -2.45 7.08
CA LYS A 19 14.79 -1.12 6.61
C LYS A 19 13.67 -0.17 6.20
N GLY A 20 12.40 -0.54 6.40
CA GLY A 20 11.25 0.18 5.87
C GLY A 20 10.78 1.40 6.68
N ALA A 21 11.03 1.44 8.00
CA ALA A 21 10.45 2.48 8.87
C ALA A 21 10.82 3.92 8.46
N LYS A 22 12.02 4.13 7.88
CA LYS A 22 12.52 5.45 7.46
C LYS A 22 12.30 5.76 5.97
N ALA A 23 11.59 4.91 5.23
CA ALA A 23 11.59 4.96 3.76
C ALA A 23 10.62 5.98 3.15
N ALA A 24 9.62 6.44 3.90
CA ALA A 24 8.58 7.36 3.43
C ALA A 24 8.60 8.65 4.25
N SER A 25 8.20 9.77 3.67
CA SER A 25 8.02 11.05 4.36
C SER A 25 6.58 11.19 4.83
N LYS A 26 6.29 12.19 5.65
CA LYS A 26 4.93 12.63 5.95
C LYS A 26 4.15 12.90 4.65
N ASP A 27 2.86 12.58 4.67
CA ASP A 27 1.90 12.73 3.58
C ASP A 27 2.15 11.79 2.37
N ASP A 28 3.21 10.97 2.39
CA ASP A 28 3.41 9.91 1.40
C ASP A 28 2.33 8.82 1.53
N LEU A 29 1.90 8.29 0.38
CA LEU A 29 1.06 7.11 0.29
C LEU A 29 1.91 5.83 0.15
N MET A 30 1.52 4.78 0.85
CA MET A 30 2.18 3.48 0.83
C MET A 30 1.17 2.37 0.54
N LEU A 31 1.51 1.53 -0.44
CA LEU A 31 0.83 0.26 -0.70
C LEU A 31 1.38 -0.79 0.26
N LEU A 32 0.50 -1.40 1.06
CA LEU A 32 0.87 -2.53 1.90
C LEU A 32 0.49 -3.84 1.22
N ASN A 33 1.45 -4.76 1.15
CA ASN A 33 1.25 -6.07 0.57
C ASN A 33 1.49 -7.18 1.58
N GLN A 34 0.71 -8.26 1.47
CA GLN A 34 0.89 -9.51 2.21
C GLN A 34 0.73 -10.66 1.22
N HIS A 35 1.65 -11.62 1.20
CA HIS A 35 1.65 -12.72 0.23
C HIS A 35 1.47 -12.26 -1.23
N ALA A 36 2.17 -11.18 -1.60
CA ALA A 36 2.07 -10.52 -2.92
C ALA A 36 0.66 -9.97 -3.27
N LYS A 37 -0.26 -9.87 -2.31
CA LYS A 37 -1.58 -9.24 -2.47
C LYS A 37 -1.60 -7.87 -1.82
N ILE A 38 -2.19 -6.89 -2.49
CA ILE A 38 -2.38 -5.55 -1.90
C ILE A 38 -3.58 -5.60 -0.95
N THR A 39 -3.35 -5.22 0.31
CA THR A 39 -4.38 -5.29 1.37
C THR A 39 -4.81 -3.90 1.84
N HIS A 40 -3.88 -2.93 1.84
CA HIS A 40 -4.13 -1.57 2.30
C HIS A 40 -3.41 -0.55 1.44
N VAL A 41 -3.96 0.66 1.41
CA VAL A 41 -3.27 1.90 1.10
C VAL A 41 -3.30 2.75 2.36
N VAL A 42 -2.13 3.20 2.79
CA VAL A 42 -1.98 4.02 3.99
C VAL A 42 -1.24 5.31 3.67
N GLU A 43 -1.49 6.33 4.46
CA GLU A 43 -0.83 7.64 4.41
C GLU A 43 0.01 7.83 5.67
N MET A 44 1.25 8.29 5.52
CA MET A 44 2.15 8.58 6.63
C MET A 44 1.73 9.88 7.33
N LEU A 45 1.46 9.85 8.63
CA LEU A 45 0.95 11.02 9.36
C LEU A 45 2.04 11.99 9.84
N ASP A 46 3.25 11.48 10.05
CA ASP A 46 4.42 12.23 10.49
C ASP A 46 5.71 11.56 10.01
N ASP A 47 6.85 12.24 10.17
CA ASP A 47 8.20 11.73 9.86
C ASP A 47 8.84 10.96 11.03
N GLU A 48 8.14 10.80 12.15
CA GLU A 48 8.72 10.32 13.41
C GLU A 48 8.70 8.78 13.47
N VAL A 49 9.88 8.18 13.38
CA VAL A 49 10.07 6.76 13.69
C VAL A 49 10.15 6.58 15.19
N ARG A 50 9.24 5.77 15.72
CA ARG A 50 9.15 5.42 17.15
C ARG A 50 9.66 4.00 17.35
N GLU A 51 10.05 3.67 18.57
CA GLU A 51 10.60 2.36 18.93
C GLU A 51 9.96 1.84 20.22
N ASN A 52 9.73 0.53 20.28
CA ASN A 52 9.39 -0.19 21.50
C ASN A 52 10.15 -1.53 21.55
N SER A 53 9.88 -2.35 22.56
CA SER A 53 10.58 -3.63 22.76
C SER A 53 10.45 -4.62 21.60
N ALA A 54 9.47 -4.45 20.71
CA ALA A 54 9.27 -5.33 19.57
C ALA A 54 9.99 -4.84 18.29
N GLY A 55 10.44 -3.57 18.23
CA GLY A 55 10.89 -2.93 16.98
C GLY A 55 10.41 -1.49 16.78
N TYR A 56 10.29 -1.08 15.51
CA TYR A 56 9.99 0.29 15.11
C TYR A 56 8.56 0.44 14.61
N PHE A 57 7.96 1.60 14.79
CA PHE A 57 6.64 1.88 14.24
C PHE A 57 6.46 3.35 13.83
N ARG A 58 5.46 3.58 12.98
CA ARG A 58 4.98 4.92 12.58
C ARG A 58 3.47 4.97 12.57
N TRP A 59 2.92 6.15 12.85
CA TRP A 59 1.49 6.38 12.73
C TRP A 59 1.10 6.56 11.27
N VAL A 60 0.11 5.77 10.84
CA VAL A 60 -0.43 5.85 9.49
C VAL A 60 -1.95 5.95 9.53
N ARG A 61 -2.53 6.64 8.56
CA ARG A 61 -3.98 6.65 8.30
C ARG A 61 -4.30 5.71 7.16
N VAL A 62 -5.23 4.80 7.36
CA VAL A 62 -5.75 3.96 6.27
C VAL A 62 -6.63 4.80 5.36
N VAL A 63 -6.22 4.94 4.11
CA VAL A 63 -7.01 5.61 3.05
C VAL A 63 -7.83 4.62 2.25
N TRP A 64 -7.37 3.38 2.16
CA TRP A 64 -8.12 2.24 1.61
C TRP A 64 -7.70 0.94 2.30
N MET A 65 -8.66 0.05 2.52
CA MET A 65 -8.43 -1.29 3.05
C MET A 65 -9.42 -2.21 2.36
N SER A 66 -8.95 -3.36 1.90
CA SER A 66 -9.85 -4.34 1.30
C SER A 66 -10.82 -4.89 2.34
N GLU A 67 -12.09 -5.00 1.96
CA GLU A 67 -13.12 -5.72 2.72
C GLU A 67 -13.19 -7.21 2.34
N GLU A 68 -12.40 -7.63 1.34
CA GLU A 68 -12.37 -9.00 0.86
C GLU A 68 -11.66 -9.92 1.86
N THR A 69 -12.34 -11.01 2.23
CA THR A 69 -11.82 -12.00 3.19
C THR A 69 -11.14 -13.16 2.47
N ASN A 70 -11.46 -13.37 1.20
CA ASN A 70 -10.83 -14.37 0.35
C ASN A 70 -9.58 -13.80 -0.34
N TRP A 71 -8.42 -14.17 0.18
CA TRP A 71 -7.10 -13.80 -0.33
C TRP A 71 -6.89 -14.01 -1.84
N SER A 72 -7.53 -15.02 -2.43
CA SER A 72 -7.38 -15.30 -3.87
C SER A 72 -7.96 -14.19 -4.75
N ARG A 73 -8.94 -13.44 -4.24
CA ARG A 73 -9.63 -12.34 -4.93
C ARG A 73 -8.98 -10.99 -4.73
N LEU A 74 -8.02 -10.87 -3.81
CA LEU A 74 -7.24 -9.65 -3.66
C LEU A 74 -6.37 -9.43 -4.91
N PRO A 75 -6.20 -8.17 -5.35
CA PRO A 75 -5.38 -7.86 -6.51
C PRO A 75 -3.93 -8.22 -6.22
N HIS A 76 -3.28 -8.88 -7.19
CA HIS A 76 -1.87 -9.19 -7.07
C HIS A 76 -1.05 -7.91 -7.22
N GLN A 77 0.05 -7.78 -6.49
CA GLN A 77 0.92 -6.60 -6.53
C GLN A 77 1.38 -6.25 -7.95
N ARG A 78 1.60 -7.25 -8.81
CA ARG A 78 1.98 -7.05 -10.22
C ARG A 78 0.87 -6.40 -11.06
N GLU A 79 -0.40 -6.67 -10.73
CA GLU A 79 -1.56 -6.10 -11.43
C GLU A 79 -1.75 -4.64 -11.03
N VAL A 80 -1.53 -4.35 -9.74
CA VAL A 80 -1.58 -2.98 -9.21
C VAL A 80 -0.40 -2.16 -9.70
N LEU A 81 0.81 -2.73 -9.72
CA LEU A 81 2.03 -2.04 -10.15
C LEU A 81 2.18 -1.93 -11.67
N GLY A 82 1.54 -2.83 -12.44
CA GLY A 82 1.69 -2.91 -13.90
C GLY A 82 2.97 -3.59 -14.38
N PHE A 83 3.86 -3.99 -13.46
CA PHE A 83 5.12 -4.68 -13.75
C PHE A 83 5.47 -5.68 -12.64
N GLU A 84 6.43 -6.57 -12.91
CA GLU A 84 6.94 -7.49 -11.89
C GLU A 84 7.86 -6.76 -10.90
N PRO A 85 7.46 -6.60 -9.62
CA PRO A 85 8.27 -5.91 -8.63
C PRO A 85 9.52 -6.70 -8.28
N PRO A 86 10.54 -6.05 -7.70
CA PRO A 86 11.62 -6.79 -7.04
C PRO A 86 11.04 -7.70 -5.95
N THR A 87 11.80 -8.70 -5.50
CA THR A 87 11.40 -9.54 -4.37
C THR A 87 11.20 -8.68 -3.12
N ILE A 88 9.93 -8.37 -2.80
CA ILE A 88 9.55 -7.61 -1.61
C ILE A 88 9.51 -8.58 -0.42
N GLY A 89 10.37 -8.35 0.57
CA GLY A 89 10.44 -9.19 1.77
C GLY A 89 10.90 -8.42 3.01
N GLY A 90 10.57 -8.98 4.17
CA GLY A 90 11.13 -8.56 5.46
C GLY A 90 10.79 -7.14 5.91
N GLY A 91 9.63 -6.60 5.52
CA GLY A 91 9.23 -5.24 5.88
C GLY A 91 10.03 -4.15 5.16
N THR A 92 10.58 -4.46 3.98
CA THR A 92 11.25 -3.47 3.13
C THR A 92 10.20 -2.61 2.44
N ALA A 93 10.33 -1.29 2.55
CA ALA A 93 9.54 -0.32 1.79
C ALA A 93 10.38 0.23 0.64
N TYR A 94 9.76 0.38 -0.53
CA TYR A 94 10.41 0.85 -1.75
C TYR A 94 9.76 2.15 -2.21
N SER A 95 10.59 3.13 -2.57
CA SER A 95 10.12 4.28 -3.32
C SER A 95 9.91 3.85 -4.78
N LEU A 96 8.67 3.95 -5.27
CA LEU A 96 8.34 3.63 -6.65
C LEU A 96 9.10 4.52 -7.65
N ALA A 97 9.36 5.78 -7.28
CA ALA A 97 10.13 6.71 -8.10
C ALA A 97 11.57 6.22 -8.40
N ASN A 98 12.13 5.38 -7.52
CA ASN A 98 13.46 4.83 -7.66
C ASN A 98 13.50 3.49 -8.41
N LEU A 99 12.35 2.94 -8.82
CA LEU A 99 12.27 1.73 -9.61
C LEU A 99 12.30 2.09 -11.09
N GLY A 100 13.37 1.72 -11.82
CA GLY A 100 13.46 2.00 -13.27
C GLY A 100 12.24 1.49 -14.04
N LYS A 101 11.74 0.30 -13.70
CA LYS A 101 10.51 -0.27 -14.29
C LYS A 101 9.28 0.59 -14.09
N PHE A 102 9.19 1.36 -13.00
CA PHE A 102 8.06 2.26 -12.77
C PHE A 102 8.02 3.35 -13.84
N GLN A 103 9.18 3.97 -14.12
CA GLN A 103 9.33 5.00 -15.14
C GLN A 103 9.15 4.46 -16.58
N GLU A 104 9.46 3.18 -16.79
CA GLU A 104 9.20 2.48 -18.07
C GLU A 104 7.71 2.14 -18.28
N THR A 105 6.96 1.93 -17.19
CA THR A 105 5.57 1.48 -17.25
C THR A 105 4.57 2.63 -17.18
N TRP A 106 4.88 3.68 -16.43
CA TRP A 106 3.96 4.77 -16.14
C TRP A 106 4.53 6.11 -16.58
N ASP A 107 3.75 6.84 -17.38
CA ASP A 107 4.12 8.18 -17.85
C ASP A 107 4.17 9.22 -16.73
N SER A 108 3.41 9.00 -15.66
CA SER A 108 3.38 9.88 -14.48
C SER A 108 2.88 9.17 -13.23
N LEU A 109 3.18 9.74 -12.06
CA LEU A 109 2.64 9.28 -10.78
C LEU A 109 1.11 9.39 -10.73
N GLU A 110 0.54 10.43 -11.34
CA GLU A 110 -0.91 10.65 -11.41
C GLU A 110 -1.59 9.54 -12.22
N ALA A 111 -1.03 9.16 -13.38
CA ALA A 111 -1.54 8.05 -14.20
C ALA A 111 -1.54 6.73 -13.41
N PHE A 112 -0.45 6.47 -12.67
CA PHE A 112 -0.37 5.33 -11.78
C PHE A 112 -1.41 5.38 -10.66
N GLN A 113 -1.59 6.52 -9.99
CA GLN A 113 -2.59 6.68 -8.93
C GLN A 113 -4.01 6.43 -9.43
N HIS A 114 -4.35 6.92 -10.64
CA HIS A 114 -5.62 6.61 -11.29
C HIS A 114 -5.78 5.12 -11.54
N HIS A 115 -4.76 4.44 -12.06
CA HIS A 115 -4.78 2.98 -12.26
C HIS A 115 -5.01 2.23 -10.94
N VAL A 116 -4.28 2.58 -9.87
CA VAL A 116 -4.45 1.99 -8.55
C VAL A 116 -5.90 2.13 -8.07
N VAL A 117 -6.50 3.32 -8.19
CA VAL A 117 -7.91 3.54 -7.85
C VAL A 117 -8.84 2.62 -8.65
N GLN A 118 -8.61 2.47 -9.96
CA GLN A 118 -9.42 1.57 -10.79
C GLN A 118 -9.28 0.10 -10.39
N VAL A 119 -8.06 -0.37 -10.10
CA VAL A 119 -7.84 -1.76 -9.69
C VAL A 119 -8.41 -2.04 -8.30
N LEU A 120 -8.24 -1.12 -7.35
CA LEU A 120 -8.62 -1.32 -5.96
C LEU A 120 -10.09 -1.05 -5.67
N ILE A 121 -10.74 -0.15 -6.42
CA ILE A 121 -12.13 0.29 -6.19
C ILE A 121 -13.03 -0.04 -7.38
N GLY A 122 -12.50 -0.02 -8.60
CA GLY A 122 -13.25 -0.29 -9.83
C GLY A 122 -13.65 -1.75 -10.03
N ALA A 123 -13.08 -2.69 -9.27
CA ALA A 123 -13.53 -4.08 -9.23
C ALA A 123 -14.73 -4.25 -8.27
N LYS A 124 -15.89 -3.69 -8.63
CA LYS A 124 -17.15 -4.35 -8.22
C LYS A 124 -17.33 -5.57 -9.12
N PRO A 125 -17.60 -6.78 -8.60
CA PRO A 125 -18.11 -7.84 -9.44
C PRO A 125 -19.43 -7.34 -10.04
N SER A 126 -19.46 -7.24 -11.37
CA SER A 126 -20.68 -7.26 -12.13
C SER A 126 -21.42 -8.54 -11.76
N ASP A 127 -22.53 -8.41 -11.03
CA ASP A 127 -23.60 -9.39 -11.11
C ASP A 127 -24.05 -9.45 -12.58
N ALA A 128 -23.49 -10.40 -13.33
CA ALA A 128 -23.99 -10.89 -14.61
C ALA A 128 -23.99 -12.42 -14.47
N GLN A 129 -25.01 -12.99 -13.84
CA GLN A 129 -26.27 -13.41 -14.46
C GLN A 129 -26.08 -14.73 -15.22
N ASP A 130 -26.45 -15.82 -14.54
CA ASP A 130 -26.97 -17.06 -15.13
C ASP A 130 -28.47 -17.14 -14.78
#